data_AF-A0A955RPU0-F1
#
_entry.id   AF-A0A955RPU0-F1
#
_cell.length_a   1.000
_cell.length_b   1.000
_cell.length_c   1.000
_cell.angle_alpha   90.00
_cell.angle_beta   90.00
_cell.angle_gamma   90.00
#
_symmetry.space_group_name_H-M   'P 1'
#
loop_
_entity.id
_entity.type
_entity.pdbx_description
1 polymer ?
#
loop_
_entity_poly.entity_id
_entity_poly.type
_entity_poly.pdbx_seq_one_letter_code
_entity_poly.pdbx_strand_id
1 'polypeptide(L)'
;LYLINEQLDQINEQIENSVVVQEALISQNKPTVIDFGTKALLIINTEEVTYTFLGEAEADPAKGIISITSPLGSALKGKKPGDVVTVPIASGTLTVTVFELLDVQE
;
A
#
# COMPACT_ATOMS: atom_id res chain seq x y z
N LEU A 1 -10.89 -48.22 -30.44
CA LEU A 1 -11.00 -48.46 -28.98
C LEU A 1 -9.63 -48.43 -28.27
N TYR A 2 -8.72 -47.51 -28.64
CA TYR A 2 -7.51 -47.21 -27.84
C TYR A 2 -6.93 -45.80 -28.07
N LEU A 3 -7.64 -44.88 -28.75
CA LEU A 3 -7.13 -43.52 -28.93
C LEU A 3 -8.26 -42.50 -28.74
N ILE A 4 -9.08 -42.78 -27.74
CA ILE A 4 -10.21 -41.95 -27.30
C ILE A 4 -9.91 -41.36 -25.91
N ASN A 5 -8.63 -41.37 -25.50
CA ASN A 5 -8.16 -41.05 -24.14
C ASN A 5 -6.81 -40.33 -24.21
N GLU A 6 -6.76 -39.08 -24.65
CA GLU A 6 -5.62 -38.24 -24.24
C GLU A 6 -5.82 -36.73 -24.32
N GLN A 7 -6.84 -36.23 -25.04
CA GLN A 7 -6.94 -34.79 -25.28
C GLN A 7 -8.20 -34.11 -24.74
N LEU A 8 -8.98 -34.79 -23.89
CA LEU A 8 -10.25 -34.26 -23.36
C LEU A 8 -10.29 -34.19 -21.82
N ASP A 9 -9.16 -33.93 -21.17
CA ASP A 9 -9.12 -33.73 -19.71
C ASP A 9 -8.01 -32.75 -19.28
N GLN A 10 -7.80 -31.68 -20.04
CA GLN A 10 -6.71 -30.71 -19.78
C GLN A 10 -7.16 -29.24 -19.84
N ILE A 11 -8.47 -28.96 -19.94
CA ILE A 11 -8.93 -27.55 -20.02
C ILE A 11 -10.18 -27.32 -19.17
N ASN A 12 -10.22 -27.86 -17.95
CA ASN A 12 -11.21 -27.44 -16.96
C ASN A 12 -10.66 -27.19 -15.55
N GLU A 13 -9.37 -26.88 -15.41
CA GLU A 13 -8.83 -26.40 -14.14
C GLU A 13 -8.59 -24.89 -14.21
N GLN A 14 -9.66 -24.15 -14.52
CA GLN A 14 -9.70 -22.68 -14.46
C GLN A 14 -10.68 -22.17 -13.40
N ILE A 15 -10.92 -22.93 -12.34
CA ILE A 15 -11.49 -22.37 -11.11
C ILE A 15 -10.93 -23.20 -9.98
N GLU A 16 -9.87 -22.71 -9.34
CA GLU A 16 -9.46 -23.02 -7.95
C GLU A 16 -8.02 -22.56 -7.76
N ASN A 17 -7.83 -21.26 -7.60
CA ASN A 17 -6.88 -20.68 -6.64
C ASN A 17 -7.30 -19.22 -6.45
N SER A 18 -8.53 -19.06 -5.96
CA SER A 18 -8.85 -17.90 -5.16
C SER A 18 -8.12 -18.06 -3.83
N VAL A 19 -7.64 -16.93 -3.31
CA VAL A 19 -7.06 -16.72 -1.98
C VAL A 19 -5.53 -16.89 -1.91
N VAL A 20 -4.93 -15.77 -1.48
CA VAL A 20 -3.57 -15.57 -0.94
C VAL A 20 -2.39 -15.80 -1.85
N VAL A 21 -2.19 -14.93 -2.84
CA VAL A 21 -0.89 -14.25 -3.05
C VAL A 21 -1.15 -12.91 -3.75
N GLN A 22 -1.61 -11.90 -3.01
CA GLN A 22 -1.40 -10.49 -3.43
C GLN A 22 0.05 -10.10 -3.09
N GLU A 23 1.00 -10.91 -3.56
CA GLU A 23 2.41 -10.55 -3.61
C GLU A 23 2.62 -10.14 -5.07
N ALA A 24 2.11 -8.95 -5.38
CA ALA A 24 2.30 -8.32 -6.67
C ALA A 24 3.81 -8.15 -6.90
N LEU A 25 4.34 -9.08 -7.68
CA LEU A 25 5.54 -8.96 -8.49
C LEU A 25 5.60 -7.57 -9.13
N ILE A 26 6.32 -6.62 -8.51
CA ILE A 26 6.87 -5.44 -9.20
C ILE A 26 8.15 -5.00 -8.50
N SER A 27 9.19 -5.73 -8.85
CA SER A 27 10.54 -5.23 -9.04
C SER A 27 10.57 -3.81 -9.66
N GLN A 28 11.47 -2.99 -9.11
CA GLN A 28 12.34 -2.01 -9.78
C GLN A 28 12.12 -0.49 -9.67
N ASN A 29 11.06 0.07 -9.10
CA ASN A 29 11.05 1.51 -8.75
C ASN A 29 9.97 1.90 -7.70
N LYS A 30 9.49 0.97 -6.88
CA LYS A 30 8.64 1.39 -5.76
C LYS A 30 9.50 2.18 -4.76
N PRO A 31 9.06 3.38 -4.32
CA PRO A 31 9.75 4.09 -3.25
C PRO A 31 9.93 3.12 -2.09
N THR A 32 11.17 2.90 -1.68
CA THR A 32 11.50 1.96 -0.59
C THR A 32 11.16 2.56 0.77
N VAL A 33 11.04 3.88 0.81
CA VAL A 33 10.73 4.69 1.98
C VAL A 33 9.71 5.75 1.61
N ILE A 34 8.91 6.19 2.58
CA ILE A 34 8.06 7.37 2.42
C ILE A 34 8.97 8.59 2.31
N ASP A 35 8.97 9.22 1.13
CA ASP A 35 9.65 10.47 0.86
C ASP A 35 8.70 11.47 0.17
N PHE A 36 9.20 12.67 -0.14
CA PHE A 36 8.41 13.69 -0.80
C PHE A 36 7.90 13.19 -2.16
N GLY A 37 6.63 13.48 -2.47
CA GLY A 37 6.00 13.06 -3.71
C GLY A 37 5.62 11.59 -3.74
N THR A 38 5.62 10.87 -2.61
CA THR A 38 5.23 9.46 -2.54
C THR A 38 3.78 9.31 -2.08
N LYS A 39 3.04 8.37 -2.64
CA LYS A 39 1.71 7.98 -2.14
C LYS A 39 1.86 6.72 -1.29
N ALA A 40 1.19 6.66 -0.15
CA ALA A 40 1.16 5.45 0.67
C ALA A 40 -0.27 5.10 1.06
N LEU A 41 -0.56 3.81 1.12
CA LEU A 41 -1.73 3.29 1.80
C LEU A 41 -1.39 3.13 3.28
N LEU A 42 -2.12 3.84 4.14
CA LEU A 42 -1.98 3.81 5.58
C LEU A 42 -3.19 3.09 6.18
N ILE A 43 -2.99 2.28 7.21
CA ILE A 43 -4.08 1.70 8.00
C ILE A 43 -4.16 2.45 9.32
N ILE A 44 -5.26 3.16 9.53
CA ILE A 44 -5.55 3.94 10.73
C ILE A 44 -6.71 3.27 11.45
N ASN A 45 -6.50 2.74 12.66
CA ASN A 45 -7.55 2.07 13.43
C ASN A 45 -8.35 1.02 12.63
N THR A 46 -7.66 0.22 11.80
CA THR A 46 -8.24 -0.80 10.89
C THR A 46 -8.91 -0.27 9.61
N GLU A 47 -8.96 1.04 9.41
CA GLU A 47 -9.42 1.64 8.15
C GLU A 47 -8.24 1.90 7.21
N GLU A 48 -8.36 1.43 5.96
CA GLU A 48 -7.39 1.68 4.90
C GLU A 48 -7.61 3.06 4.28
N VAL A 49 -6.63 3.94 4.43
CA VAL A 49 -6.69 5.32 3.96
C VAL A 49 -5.45 5.63 3.13
N THR A 50 -5.65 6.03 1.88
CA THR A 50 -4.57 6.40 0.98
C THR A 50 -4.25 7.87 1.12
N TYR A 51 -2.98 8.18 1.40
CA TYR A 51 -2.49 9.54 1.49
C TYR A 51 -1.27 9.77 0.60
N THR A 52 -1.18 10.96 0.02
CA THR A 52 -0.01 11.41 -0.74
C THR A 52 0.83 12.33 0.15
N PHE A 53 2.12 12.07 0.27
CA PHE A 53 3.05 12.90 1.01
C PHE A 53 3.67 13.92 0.07
N LEU A 54 3.25 15.17 0.16
CA LEU A 54 3.81 16.28 -0.62
C LEU A 54 4.38 17.36 0.31
N GLY A 55 4.79 18.50 -0.23
CA GLY A 55 5.28 19.63 0.55
C GLY A 55 4.13 20.44 1.17
N GLU A 56 4.43 21.32 2.12
CA GLU A 56 3.42 22.21 2.73
C GLU A 56 2.68 23.07 1.71
N ALA A 57 3.33 23.45 0.62
CA ALA A 57 2.71 24.24 -0.44
C ALA A 57 1.64 23.46 -1.23
N GLU A 58 1.71 22.14 -1.25
CA GLU A 58 0.85 21.24 -2.02
C GLU A 58 -0.03 20.35 -1.14
N ALA A 59 0.09 20.49 0.19
CA ALA A 59 -0.68 19.74 1.15
C ALA A 59 -2.15 20.17 1.13
N ASP A 60 -3.01 19.22 0.78
CA ASP A 60 -4.44 19.40 0.65
C ASP A 60 -5.14 18.20 1.31
N PRO A 61 -5.54 18.31 2.59
CA PRO A 61 -6.19 17.23 3.31
C PRO A 61 -7.55 16.86 2.70
N ALA A 62 -8.21 17.77 1.98
CA ALA A 62 -9.46 17.48 1.28
C ALA A 62 -9.23 16.56 0.06
N LYS A 63 -8.03 16.58 -0.52
CA LYS A 63 -7.61 15.69 -1.61
C LYS A 63 -6.82 14.47 -1.14
N GLY A 64 -6.69 14.27 0.17
CA GLY A 64 -5.86 13.18 0.72
C GLY A 64 -4.36 13.43 0.53
N ILE A 65 -3.92 14.68 0.50
CA ILE A 65 -2.51 15.06 0.44
C ILE A 65 -2.09 15.61 1.80
N ILE A 66 -1.07 15.01 2.41
CA ILE A 66 -0.51 15.42 3.70
C ILE A 66 0.90 15.97 3.47
N SER A 67 1.27 17.05 4.17
CA SER A 67 2.64 17.55 4.15
C SER A 67 3.59 16.57 4.84
N ILE A 68 4.74 16.28 4.24
CA ILE A 68 5.80 15.47 4.86
C ILE A 68 6.38 16.11 6.13
N THR A 69 6.22 17.42 6.32
CA THR A 69 6.62 18.17 7.52
C THR A 69 5.59 18.12 8.66
N SER A 70 4.39 17.60 8.40
CA SER A 70 3.37 17.40 9.45
C SER A 70 3.85 16.36 10.47
N PRO A 71 3.36 16.38 11.73
CA PRO A 71 3.75 15.39 12.75
C PRO A 71 3.53 13.94 12.30
N LEU A 72 2.45 13.67 11.56
CA LEU A 72 2.21 12.37 10.91
C LEU A 72 3.22 12.08 9.80
N GLY A 73 3.45 13.05 8.90
CA GLY A 73 4.41 12.94 7.80
C GLY A 73 5.83 12.69 8.29
N SER A 74 6.27 13.38 9.34
CA SER A 74 7.59 13.21 9.95
C SER A 74 7.74 11.87 10.68
N ALA A 75 6.66 11.36 11.29
CA ALA A 75 6.67 10.06 11.95
C ALA A 75 6.71 8.90 10.93
N LEU A 76 6.15 9.12 9.74
CA LEU A 76 6.11 8.18 8.62
C LEU A 76 7.29 8.35 7.65
N LYS A 77 7.95 9.51 7.64
CA LYS A 77 9.11 9.80 6.78
C LYS A 77 10.23 8.79 7.05
N GLY A 78 10.76 8.19 5.98
CA GLY A 78 11.79 7.16 6.09
C GLY A 78 11.28 5.79 6.53
N LYS A 79 9.98 5.65 6.82
CA LYS A 79 9.36 4.35 7.10
C LYS A 79 9.08 3.59 5.82
N LYS A 80 9.06 2.27 5.96
CA LYS A 80 8.90 1.30 4.86
C LYS A 80 7.49 0.71 4.89
N PRO A 81 7.00 0.15 3.78
CA PRO A 81 5.77 -0.64 3.82
C PRO A 81 5.94 -1.81 4.80
N GLY A 82 4.93 -2.03 5.63
CA GLY A 82 4.94 -2.95 6.77
C GLY A 82 5.33 -2.32 8.11
N ASP A 83 5.81 -1.07 8.15
CA ASP A 83 6.19 -0.41 9.41
C ASP A 83 4.97 0.18 10.13
N VAL A 84 4.93 0.03 11.45
CA VAL A 84 3.84 0.53 12.31
C VAL A 84 4.37 1.68 13.15
N VAL A 85 3.66 2.80 13.12
CA VAL A 85 4.00 4.01 13.86
C VAL A 85 2.84 4.36 14.79
N THR A 86 3.14 4.52 16.07
CA THR A 86 2.17 4.99 17.06
C THR A 86 2.43 6.44 17.37
N VAL A 87 1.50 7.32 17.01
CA VAL A 87 1.59 8.76 17.26
C VAL A 87 0.72 9.10 18.48
N PRO A 88 1.30 9.65 19.56
CA PRO A 88 0.50 10.12 20.70
C PRO A 88 -0.28 11.38 20.33
N ILE A 89 -1.59 11.37 20.54
CA ILE A 89 -2.50 12.52 20.34
C ILE A 89 -3.17 12.88 21.67
N ALA A 90 -3.77 14.08 21.75
CA ALA A 90 -4.43 14.55 22.97
C ALA A 90 -5.57 13.63 23.47
N SER A 91 -6.22 12.88 22.57
CA SER A 91 -7.30 11.94 22.90
C SER A 91 -6.88 10.47 23.00
N GLY A 92 -5.58 10.15 22.95
CA GLY A 92 -5.09 8.75 23.01
C GLY A 92 -3.88 8.48 22.13
N THR A 93 -3.78 7.28 21.58
CA THR A 93 -2.70 6.89 20.65
C THR A 93 -3.28 6.59 19.28
N LEU A 94 -2.79 7.25 18.24
CA LEU A 94 -3.14 6.98 16.86
C LEU A 94 -2.13 5.98 16.27
N THR A 95 -2.56 4.74 16.05
CA THR A 95 -1.72 3.74 15.39
C THR A 95 -1.93 3.81 13.89
N VAL A 96 -0.84 4.07 13.18
CA VAL A 96 -0.79 4.18 11.72
C VAL A 96 0.16 3.10 11.21
N THR A 97 -0.32 2.23 10.34
CA THR A 97 0.51 1.20 9.70
C THR A 97 0.69 1.53 8.24
N VAL A 98 1.93 1.53 7.75
CA VAL A 98 2.19 1.66 6.32
C VAL A 98 1.90 0.32 5.68
N PHE A 99 0.87 0.21 4.85
CA PHE A 99 0.54 -1.04 4.18
C PHE A 99 1.37 -1.20 2.90
N GLU A 100 1.29 -0.20 2.01
CA GLU A 100 1.99 -0.21 0.74
C GLU A 100 2.42 1.21 0.34
N LEU A 101 3.56 1.31 -0.35
CA LEU A 101 3.98 2.53 -1.04
C LEU A 101 3.61 2.42 -2.52
N LEU A 102 2.82 3.40 -2.95
CA LEU A 102 2.36 3.58 -4.32
C LEU A 102 3.25 4.64 -4.96
N ASP A 103 3.86 4.28 -6.08
CA ASP A 103 4.61 5.23 -6.87
C ASP A 103 3.65 6.22 -7.52
N VAL A 104 3.93 7.51 -7.38
CA VAL A 104 3.17 8.57 -8.02
C VAL A 104 3.91 8.83 -9.33
N GLN A 105 3.68 7.94 -10.30
CA GLN A 105 4.10 8.17 -11.68
C GLN A 105 3.39 9.44 -12.15
N GLU A 106 4.18 10.48 -12.42
CA GLU A 106 3.73 11.73 -13.03
C GLU A 106 3.30 11.52 -14.50
#